data_AF-A0A376D9G4-F1
#
_entry.id   AF-A0A376D9G4-F1
#
_cell.length_a   1.000
_cell.length_b   1.000
_cell.length_c   1.000
_cell.angle_alpha   90.00
_cell.angle_beta   90.00
_cell.angle_gamma   90.00
#
_symmetry.space_group_name_H-M   'P 1'
#
loop_
_entity.id
_entity.type
_entity.pdbx_description
1 polymer ?
#
loop_
_entity_poly.entity_id
_entity_poly.type
_entity_poly.pdbx_seq_one_letter_code
_entity_poly.pdbx_strand_id
1 'polypeptide(L)' 'MLLDGKPVPYNRADVTRRLSDHIHENRHSNRYEDEMFVIKYFQKGTAHIVFKRPELIDKLNNIIARHYPGALPAR' A
#
# COMPACT_ATOMS: atom_id res chain seq x y z
N MET A 1 15.91 6.46 6.24
CA MET A 1 14.58 5.94 6.62
C MET A 1 13.57 7.06 6.37
N LEU A 2 12.48 6.81 5.64
CA LEU A 2 11.64 7.90 5.11
C LEU A 2 10.44 8.26 6.02
N LEU A 3 9.74 7.28 6.61
CA LEU A 3 8.48 7.54 7.34
C LEU A 3 8.32 6.76 8.66
N ASP A 4 8.81 5.52 8.72
CA ASP A 4 8.62 4.61 9.85
C ASP A 4 9.91 4.26 10.60
N GLY A 5 11.04 4.87 10.22
CA GLY A 5 12.31 4.58 10.88
C GLY A 5 12.79 3.14 10.68
N LYS A 6 12.19 2.37 9.75
CA LYS A 6 12.64 1.02 9.41
C LYS A 6 13.56 1.04 8.19
N PRO A 7 14.62 0.21 8.14
CA PRO A 7 15.43 0.09 6.94
C PRO A 7 14.49 -0.29 5.79
N VAL A 8 14.69 0.32 4.61
CA VAL A 8 13.88 -0.01 3.45
C VAL A 8 14.06 -1.52 3.20
N PRO A 9 12.98 -2.32 3.26
CA PRO A 9 13.11 -3.75 3.08
C PRO A 9 13.72 -4.02 1.72
N TYR A 10 14.67 -4.95 1.67
CA TYR A 10 15.34 -5.33 0.44
C TYR A 10 14.29 -5.80 -0.59
N ASN A 11 14.14 -5.06 -1.69
CA ASN A 11 12.96 -5.10 -2.56
C ASN A 11 12.80 -6.40 -3.39
N ARG A 12 13.55 -7.47 -3.08
CA ARG A 12 13.47 -8.78 -3.74
C ARG A 12 12.15 -9.54 -3.46
N ALA A 13 11.39 -9.11 -2.47
CA ALA A 13 10.03 -9.57 -2.21
C ALA A 13 9.05 -8.38 -2.24
N ASP A 14 9.06 -7.65 -3.36
CA ASP A 14 8.11 -6.56 -3.61
C ASP A 14 6.66 -7.02 -3.35
N VAL A 15 5.81 -6.11 -2.89
CA VAL A 15 4.39 -6.39 -2.61
C VAL A 15 3.68 -6.96 -3.83
N THR A 16 4.08 -6.52 -5.02
CA THR A 16 3.56 -7.00 -6.30
C THR A 16 3.88 -8.48 -6.54
N ARG A 17 5.10 -8.93 -6.19
CA ARG A 17 5.50 -10.34 -6.28
C ARG A 17 4.67 -11.20 -5.31
N ARG A 18 4.56 -10.77 -4.05
CA ARG A 18 3.77 -11.46 -3.02
C ARG A 18 2.29 -11.56 -3.38
N LEU A 19 1.73 -10.48 -3.95
CA LEU A 19 0.36 -10.48 -4.45
C LEU A 19 0.18 -11.47 -5.62
N SER A 20 1.11 -11.51 -6.57
CA SER A 20 1.05 -12.44 -7.71
C SER A 20 1.13 -13.90 -7.25
N ASP A 21 2.04 -14.20 -6.31
CA ASP A 21 2.18 -15.53 -5.72
C ASP A 21 0.87 -15.93 -5.01
N HIS A 22 0.28 -15.02 -4.21
CA HIS A 22 -0.98 -15.25 -3.52
C HIS A 22 -2.14 -15.55 -4.49
N ILE A 23 -2.27 -14.80 -5.58
CA ILE A 23 -3.31 -15.02 -6.60
C ILE A 23 -3.13 -16.39 -7.27
N HIS A 24 -1.88 -16.79 -7.53
CA HIS A 24 -1.57 -18.07 -8.14
C HIS A 24 -1.94 -19.25 -7.23
N GLU A 25 -1.57 -19.16 -5.95
CA GLU A 25 -1.81 -20.19 -4.93
C GLU A 25 -3.28 -20.24 -4.46
N ASN A 26 -3.96 -19.09 -4.39
CA ASN A 26 -5.29 -18.95 -3.82
C ASN A 26 -6.30 -18.48 -4.87
N ARG A 27 -6.51 -19.29 -5.92
CA ARG A 27 -7.39 -18.95 -7.06
C ARG A 27 -8.86 -18.64 -6.69
N HIS A 28 -9.31 -19.06 -5.51
CA HIS A 28 -10.66 -18.77 -4.99
C HIS A 28 -10.70 -17.56 -4.05
N SER A 29 -9.56 -17.00 -3.64
CA SER A 29 -9.49 -15.78 -2.85
C SER A 29 -9.61 -14.54 -3.76
N ASN A 30 -10.20 -13.48 -3.23
CA ASN A 30 -10.23 -12.15 -3.84
C ASN A 30 -9.59 -11.09 -2.93
N ARG A 31 -8.90 -11.51 -1.85
CA ARG A 31 -8.36 -10.64 -0.82
C ARG A 31 -6.98 -11.12 -0.40
N TYR A 32 -6.02 -10.22 -0.51
CA TYR A 32 -4.66 -10.32 0.02
C TYR A 32 -4.49 -9.29 1.13
N GLU A 33 -3.72 -9.63 2.15
CA GLU A 33 -3.42 -8.75 3.27
C GLU A 33 -2.00 -8.97 3.77
N ASP A 34 -1.28 -7.87 4.04
CA ASP A 34 0.04 -7.90 4.64
C ASP A 34 0.20 -6.84 5.75
N GLU A 35 1.44 -6.48 6.09
CA GLU A 35 1.76 -5.49 7.12
C GLU A 35 1.31 -4.07 6.73
N MET A 36 1.33 -3.72 5.44
CA MET A 36 1.12 -2.35 4.97
C MET A 36 -0.19 -2.15 4.23
N PHE A 37 -0.71 -3.19 3.56
CA PHE A 37 -1.86 -3.10 2.67
C PHE A 37 -2.89 -4.21 2.91
N VAL A 38 -4.15 -3.86 2.67
CA VAL A 38 -5.21 -4.80 2.32
C VAL A 38 -5.54 -4.59 0.85
N ILE A 39 -5.46 -5.64 0.04
CA ILE A 39 -5.71 -5.60 -1.40
C ILE A 39 -6.90 -6.50 -1.70
N LYS A 40 -8.01 -5.92 -2.14
CA LYS A 40 -9.14 -6.67 -2.70
C LYS A 40 -9.07 -6.60 -4.22
N TYR A 41 -8.88 -7.72 -4.88
CA TYR A 41 -8.71 -7.81 -6.33
C TYR A 41 -9.90 -8.50 -7.00
N PHE A 42 -10.16 -8.15 -8.26
CA PHE A 42 -11.32 -8.62 -9.02
C PHE A 42 -10.85 -9.27 -10.32
N GLN A 43 -11.60 -10.27 -10.81
CA GLN A 43 -11.27 -11.01 -12.04
C GLN A 43 -11.11 -10.11 -13.28
N LYS A 44 -11.74 -8.92 -13.27
CA LYS A 44 -11.59 -7.89 -14.31
C LYS A 44 -10.25 -7.14 -14.30
N GLY A 45 -9.28 -7.56 -13.48
CA GLY A 45 -7.95 -6.97 -13.39
C GLY A 45 -7.85 -5.68 -12.55
N THR A 46 -8.92 -5.29 -11.85
CA THR A 46 -8.91 -4.12 -10.96
C THR A 46 -8.66 -4.53 -9.50
N ALA A 47 -8.17 -3.61 -8.67
CA ALA A 47 -8.05 -3.83 -7.24
C ALA A 47 -8.37 -2.57 -6.42
N HIS A 48 -8.89 -2.78 -5.20
CA HIS A 48 -8.95 -1.76 -4.15
C HIS A 48 -7.81 -2.01 -3.17
N ILE A 49 -6.99 -0.99 -2.94
CA ILE A 49 -5.86 -1.05 -2.01
C ILE A 49 -6.17 -0.13 -0.84
N VAL A 50 -6.10 -0.67 0.38
CA VAL A 50 -6.29 0.06 1.63
C VAL A 50 -5.00 0.02 2.43
N PHE A 51 -4.51 1.19 2.85
CA PHE A 51 -3.36 1.29 3.74
C PHE A 51 -3.75 0.94 5.17
N LYS A 52 -2.99 0.05 5.81
CA LYS A 52 -3.23 -0.37 7.20
C LYS A 52 -2.59 0.57 8.22
N ARG A 53 -1.66 1.41 7.78
CA ARG A 53 -0.83 2.29 8.62
C ARG A 53 -1.18 3.77 8.38
N PRO A 54 -2.35 4.24 8.88
CA PRO A 54 -2.80 5.61 8.67
C PRO A 54 -1.79 6.65 9.20
N GLU A 55 -1.01 6.30 10.23
CA GLU A 55 0.02 7.17 10.80
C GLU A 55 1.14 7.50 9.81
N LEU A 56 1.41 6.61 8.85
CA LEU A 56 2.38 6.87 7.78
C LEU A 56 1.78 7.72 6.67
N ILE A 57 0.48 7.57 6.41
CA ILE A 57 -0.26 8.39 5.46
C ILE A 57 -0.36 9.83 5.95
N ASP A 58 -0.63 10.05 7.24
CA ASP A 58 -0.63 11.38 7.82
C ASP A 58 0.74 12.05 7.70
N LYS A 59 1.83 11.32 7.97
CA LYS A 59 3.20 11.82 7.76
C LYS A 59 3.49 12.16 6.30
N LEU A 60 3.09 11.29 5.37
CA LEU A 60 3.22 11.53 3.94
C LEU A 60 2.44 12.79 3.52
N ASN A 61 1.19 12.91 3.94
CA ASN A 61 0.33 14.06 3.67
C ASN A 61 0.92 15.35 4.25
N ASN A 62 1.54 15.30 5.43
CA ASN A 62 2.24 16.45 6.00
C ASN A 62 3.43 16.89 5.14
N ILE A 63 4.16 15.96 4.53
CA ILE A 63 5.25 16.29 3.59
C ILE A 63 4.66 16.91 2.32
N ILE A 64 3.62 16.30 1.74
CA ILE A 64 2.95 16.81 0.53
C ILE A 64 2.41 18.23 0.78
N ALA A 65 1.70 18.45 1.88
CA ALA A 65 1.13 19.76 2.22
C ALA A 65 2.20 20.85 2.39
N ARG A 66 3.39 20.50 2.89
CA ARG A 66 4.51 21.45 3.05
C ARG A 66 5.12 21.87 1.72
N HIS A 67 5.23 20.95 0.77
CA HIS A 67 5.88 21.20 -0.51
C HIS A 67 4.91 21.61 -1.62
N TYR A 68 3.64 21.24 -1.50
CA TYR A 68 2.58 21.46 -2.49
C TYR A 68 1.29 21.94 -1.80
N PRO A 69 1.22 23.23 -1.43
CA PRO A 69 0.01 23.81 -0.84
C PRO A 69 -1.19 23.64 -1.78
N GLY A 70 -2.30 23.08 -1.27
CA GLY A 70 -3.53 22.85 -2.05
C GLY A 70 -3.59 21.54 -2.85
N ALA A 71 -2.54 20.70 -2.81
CA ALA A 71 -2.54 19.39 -3.47
C ALA A 71 -3.40 18.35 -2.74
N LEU A 72 -3.70 18.57 -1.47
CA LEU A 72 -4.57 17.71 -0.67
C LEU A 72 -5.97 18.34 -0.56
N PRO A 73 -7.05 17.53 -0.61
CA PRO A 73 -8.40 18.03 -0.38
C PRO A 73 -8.52 18.61 1.03
N ALA A 74 -9.51 19.50 1.22
CA ALA A 74 -9.90 19.94 2.56
C ALA A 74 -10.28 18.72 3.41
N ARG A 75 -9.82 18.72 4.67
CA ARG A 75 -9.98 17.60 5.60
C ARG A 75 -11.41 17.48 6.10
#